data_AF-G2Y2N2-F1
#
_entry.id   AF-G2Y2N2-F1
#
_cell.length_a   1.000
_cell.length_b   1.000
_cell.length_c   1.000
_cell.angle_alpha   90.00
_cell.angle_beta   90.00
_cell.angle_gamma   90.00
#
_symmetry.space_group_name_H-M   'P 1'
#
loop_
_entity.id
_entity.type
_entity.pdbx_description
1 polymer ?
#
loop_
_entity_poly.entity_id
_entity_poly.type
_entity_poly.pdbx_seq_one_letter_code
_entity_poly.pdbx_strand_id
1 'polypeptide(L)'
;MRSSFTSRFNLIRNHFKPSLQATHSRSFRASSKNNMTKFDINSKLRMNSGYDIPILGYGVYQTPASQCEDLVTKAFDAGYRHVDSAAAYRNEGPCAIAIQKSSIPREDIFFTSKIPLACLEL
;
A
#
# COMPACT_ATOMS: atom_id res chain seq x y z
N MET A 1 -38.07 -16.89 -63.40
CA MET A 1 -39.48 -16.87 -63.81
C MET A 1 -40.32 -16.30 -62.67
N ARG A 2 -41.05 -15.20 -62.93
CA ARG A 2 -42.34 -14.75 -62.35
C ARG A 2 -42.54 -14.93 -60.83
N SER A 3 -42.92 -13.93 -60.02
CA SER A 3 -43.72 -12.74 -60.29
C SER A 3 -43.82 -11.87 -59.04
N SER A 4 -43.83 -10.56 -59.26
CA SER A 4 -44.30 -9.54 -58.34
C SER A 4 -45.72 -9.82 -57.83
N PHE A 5 -45.96 -9.60 -56.54
CA PHE A 5 -47.28 -9.18 -56.09
C PHE A 5 -47.13 -8.11 -55.03
N THR A 6 -46.87 -6.91 -55.52
CA THR A 6 -47.03 -5.66 -54.77
C THR A 6 -48.50 -5.47 -54.44
N SER A 7 -48.75 -4.86 -53.28
CA SER A 7 -49.93 -4.05 -52.97
C SER A 7 -51.21 -4.78 -52.57
N ARG A 8 -51.50 -4.74 -51.26
CA ARG A 8 -52.73 -4.13 -50.71
C ARG A 8 -52.66 -4.17 -49.18
N PHE A 9 -53.20 -3.14 -48.55
CA PHE A 9 -53.35 -2.94 -47.09
C PHE A 9 -52.27 -2.13 -46.36
N ASN A 10 -51.85 -1.00 -46.95
CA ASN A 10 -51.72 0.22 -46.17
C ASN A 10 -53.08 0.92 -46.12
N LEU A 11 -53.95 0.52 -45.20
CA LEU A 11 -55.00 1.37 -44.63
C LEU A 11 -55.65 0.61 -43.46
N ILE A 12 -55.38 1.04 -42.23
CA ILE A 12 -56.38 1.26 -41.15
C ILE A 12 -55.61 1.52 -39.84
N ARG A 13 -55.79 2.77 -39.38
CA ARG A 13 -55.74 3.26 -38.00
C ARG A 13 -54.39 3.34 -37.28
N ASN A 14 -53.76 4.48 -37.54
CA ASN A 14 -53.40 5.42 -36.49
C ASN A 14 -54.41 5.40 -35.34
N HIS A 15 -54.00 4.93 -34.16
CA HIS A 15 -54.34 5.50 -32.85
C HIS A 15 -53.68 4.64 -31.77
N PHE A 16 -52.38 4.80 -31.56
CA PHE A 16 -51.75 4.55 -30.26
C PHE A 16 -50.38 5.24 -30.28
N LYS A 17 -50.26 6.38 -29.60
CA LYS A 17 -48.96 6.92 -29.19
C LYS A 17 -48.68 6.37 -27.80
N PRO A 18 -47.73 5.44 -27.61
CA PRO A 18 -47.04 5.33 -26.34
C PRO A 18 -45.85 6.30 -26.36
N SER A 19 -45.86 7.16 -25.36
CA SER A 19 -44.82 8.10 -24.95
C SER A 19 -43.39 7.63 -25.24
N LEU A 20 -42.58 8.55 -25.77
CA LEU A 20 -41.12 8.53 -25.65
C LEU A 20 -40.72 8.19 -24.21
N GLN A 21 -40.24 6.97 -23.97
CA GLN A 21 -39.32 6.76 -22.86
C GLN A 21 -37.94 7.07 -23.41
N ALA A 22 -37.42 8.23 -23.00
CA ALA A 22 -36.03 8.56 -23.15
C ALA A 22 -35.22 7.39 -22.56
N THR A 23 -34.56 6.62 -23.41
CA THR A 23 -33.48 5.75 -22.98
C THR A 23 -32.42 6.68 -22.43
N HIS A 24 -32.40 6.84 -21.11
CA HIS A 24 -31.26 7.42 -20.43
C HIS A 24 -30.08 6.50 -20.75
N SER A 25 -29.35 6.82 -21.83
CA SER A 25 -27.96 6.45 -21.95
C SER A 25 -27.26 7.18 -20.80
N ARG A 26 -27.35 6.60 -19.61
CA ARG A 26 -26.45 6.95 -18.52
C ARG A 26 -25.08 6.63 -19.09
N SER A 27 -24.41 7.66 -19.61
CA SER A 27 -22.98 7.62 -19.76
C SER A 27 -22.47 7.34 -18.35
N PHE A 28 -22.17 6.08 -18.07
CA PHE A 28 -21.31 5.73 -16.96
C PHE A 28 -19.98 6.39 -17.29
N ARG A 29 -19.84 7.64 -16.87
CA ARG A 29 -18.55 8.29 -16.75
C ARG A 29 -17.85 7.45 -15.71
N ALA A 30 -17.06 6.49 -16.16
CA ALA A 30 -16.13 5.78 -15.31
C ALA A 30 -15.30 6.86 -14.63
N SER A 31 -15.64 7.15 -13.38
CA SER A 31 -14.81 7.97 -12.54
C SER A 31 -13.56 7.14 -12.32
N SER A 32 -12.56 7.38 -13.17
CA SER A 32 -11.22 6.88 -12.96
C SER A 32 -10.69 7.54 -11.69
N LYS A 33 -11.08 6.99 -10.54
CA LYS A 33 -10.43 7.26 -9.27
C LYS A 33 -9.31 6.23 -9.13
N ASN A 34 -8.28 6.37 -9.94
CA ASN A 34 -6.99 5.76 -9.61
C ASN A 34 -6.36 6.57 -8.48
N ASN A 35 -6.89 6.41 -7.26
CA ASN A 35 -6.22 6.87 -6.04
C ASN A 35 -5.20 5.79 -5.62
N MET A 36 -4.10 5.74 -6.36
CA MET A 36 -2.91 4.95 -6.06
C MET A 36 -1.87 5.97 -5.53
N THR A 37 -1.35 5.98 -4.30
CA THR A 37 -1.49 5.21 -3.07
C THR A 37 -1.48 6.21 -1.90
N LYS A 38 -2.27 6.00 -0.84
CA LYS A 38 -2.35 6.96 0.30
C LYS A 38 -1.07 7.02 1.14
N PHE A 39 -0.20 6.03 1.03
CA PHE A 39 1.03 5.89 1.80
C PHE A 39 2.17 5.37 0.91
N ASP A 40 3.39 5.74 1.28
CA ASP A 40 4.66 5.30 0.72
C ASP A 40 5.68 4.97 1.82
N ILE A 41 6.90 4.59 1.45
CA ILE A 41 7.97 4.22 2.40
C ILE A 41 8.43 5.39 3.29
N ASN A 42 8.21 6.63 2.86
CA ASN A 42 8.60 7.83 3.60
C ASN A 42 7.50 8.32 4.55
N SER A 43 6.32 7.69 4.51
CA SER A 43 5.17 8.09 5.31
C SER A 43 5.44 7.89 6.80
N LYS A 44 5.20 8.94 7.59
CA LYS A 44 5.40 8.98 9.04
C LYS A 44 4.09 9.27 9.77
N LEU A 45 4.00 8.85 11.03
CA LEU A 45 2.91 9.16 11.94
C LEU A 45 3.43 9.91 13.17
N ARG A 46 2.74 10.99 13.56
CA ARG A 46 3.06 11.72 14.80
C ARG A 46 2.59 10.92 16.01
N MET A 47 3.53 10.57 16.88
CA MET A 47 3.25 9.91 18.16
C MET A 47 2.81 10.93 19.21
N ASN A 48 2.14 10.46 20.26
CA ASN A 48 1.79 11.26 21.44
C ASN A 48 3.00 11.87 22.16
N SER A 49 4.17 11.24 22.04
CA SER A 49 5.45 11.72 22.53
C SER A 49 5.99 12.93 21.77
N GLY A 50 5.36 13.32 20.66
CA GLY A 50 5.80 14.42 19.82
C GLY A 50 6.81 14.01 18.73
N TYR A 51 7.31 12.78 18.72
CA TYR A 51 8.19 12.26 17.67
C TYR A 51 7.40 11.71 16.47
N ASP A 52 8.01 11.71 15.29
CA ASP A 52 7.45 11.12 14.09
C ASP A 52 8.05 9.71 13.87
N ILE A 53 7.20 8.69 13.79
CA ILE A 53 7.62 7.31 13.53
C ILE A 53 7.33 6.92 12.07
N PRO A 54 8.26 6.29 11.34
CA PRO A 54 7.96 5.73 10.02
C PRO A 54 6.89 4.64 10.14
N ILE A 55 5.88 4.72 9.28
CA ILE A 55 4.72 3.80 9.29
C ILE A 55 5.17 2.38 8.91
N LEU A 56 6.19 2.25 8.05
CA LEU A 56 6.77 0.98 7.64
C LEU A 56 8.10 0.74 8.35
N GLY A 57 8.24 -0.42 8.98
CA GLY A 57 9.46 -0.86 9.67
C GLY A 57 9.95 -2.22 9.19
N TYR A 58 11.26 -2.43 9.27
CA TYR A 58 11.93 -3.69 8.94
C TYR A 58 12.25 -4.48 10.22
N GLY A 59 11.60 -5.63 10.40
CA GLY A 59 11.80 -6.48 11.56
C GLY A 59 12.92 -7.51 11.35
N VAL A 60 13.80 -7.66 12.33
CA VAL A 60 14.94 -8.61 12.29
C VAL A 60 14.72 -9.87 13.13
N TYR A 61 13.47 -10.26 13.34
CA TYR A 61 13.13 -11.48 14.09
C TYR A 61 13.65 -12.73 13.39
N GLN A 62 14.19 -13.68 14.16
CA GLN A 62 14.79 -14.94 13.68
C GLN A 62 15.91 -14.77 12.64
N THR A 63 16.44 -13.55 12.47
CA THR A 63 17.58 -13.29 11.61
C THR A 63 18.86 -13.68 12.34
N PRO A 64 19.66 -14.62 11.81
CA PRO A 64 20.95 -14.98 12.42
C PRO A 64 21.83 -13.74 12.56
N ALA A 65 22.52 -13.61 13.70
CA ALA A 65 23.38 -12.45 13.97
C ALA A 65 24.43 -12.22 12.87
N SER A 66 24.97 -13.29 12.28
CA SER A 66 25.96 -13.23 11.19
C SER A 66 25.43 -12.68 9.87
N GLN A 67 24.11 -12.62 9.67
CA GLN A 67 23.49 -12.09 8.45
C GLN A 67 22.78 -10.75 8.68
N CYS A 68 22.59 -10.39 9.94
CA CYS A 68 21.74 -9.26 10.33
C CYS A 68 22.30 -7.92 9.84
N GLU A 69 23.62 -7.73 9.87
CA GLU A 69 24.25 -6.52 9.34
C GLU A 69 23.93 -6.32 7.84
N ASP A 70 24.14 -7.35 7.03
CA ASP A 70 23.91 -7.31 5.58
C ASP A 70 22.43 -7.07 5.25
N LEU A 71 21.53 -7.71 5.99
CA LEU A 71 20.08 -7.58 5.78
C LEU A 71 19.57 -6.19 6.17
N VAL A 72 20.05 -5.62 7.28
CA VAL A 72 19.73 -4.24 7.67
C VAL A 72 20.31 -3.24 6.67
N THR A 73 21.52 -3.47 6.17
CA THR A 73 22.12 -2.64 5.11
C THR A 73 21.25 -2.65 3.85
N LYS A 74 20.82 -3.83 3.39
CA LYS A 74 19.90 -3.95 2.25
C LYS A 74 18.54 -3.29 2.50
N ALA A 75 18.04 -3.33 3.74
CA ALA A 75 16.81 -2.61 4.09
C ALA A 75 17.00 -1.09 3.95
N PHE A 76 18.14 -0.55 4.38
CA PHE A 76 18.47 0.85 4.19
C PHE A 76 18.59 1.25 2.70
N ASP A 77 19.22 0.40 1.89
CA ASP A 77 19.31 0.57 0.43
C ASP A 77 17.93 0.55 -0.24
N ALA A 78 17.01 -0.28 0.26
CA ALA A 78 15.62 -0.34 -0.18
C ALA A 78 14.76 0.85 0.30
N GLY A 79 15.32 1.75 1.11
CA GLY A 79 14.66 2.97 1.57
C GLY A 79 14.05 2.90 2.97
N TYR A 80 14.20 1.79 3.70
CA TYR A 80 13.68 1.71 5.08
C TYR A 80 14.41 2.71 5.98
N ARG A 81 13.66 3.29 6.92
CA ARG A 81 14.20 4.19 7.96
C ARG A 81 13.79 3.78 9.37
N HIS A 82 13.10 2.66 9.50
CA HIS A 82 12.71 2.09 10.78
C HIS A 82 13.16 0.63 10.84
N VAL A 83 14.00 0.29 11.81
CA VAL A 83 14.45 -1.07 12.11
C VAL A 83 13.88 -1.49 13.46
N ASP A 84 13.24 -2.65 13.50
CA ASP A 84 12.63 -3.22 14.69
C ASP A 84 13.39 -4.49 15.13
N SER A 85 13.92 -4.46 16.34
CA SER A 85 14.63 -5.56 16.99
C SER A 85 14.08 -5.81 18.40
N ALA A 86 14.76 -6.67 19.15
CA ALA A 86 14.56 -6.94 20.56
C ALA A 86 15.84 -7.54 21.15
N ALA A 87 16.14 -7.27 22.42
CA ALA A 87 17.31 -7.87 23.08
C ALA A 87 17.25 -9.40 23.09
N ALA A 88 16.04 -9.98 23.14
CA ALA A 88 15.82 -11.43 23.03
C ALA A 88 16.36 -12.05 21.72
N TYR A 89 16.47 -11.27 20.65
CA TYR A 89 16.90 -11.77 19.34
C TYR A 89 18.41 -11.94 19.26
N ARG A 90 19.17 -11.33 20.18
CA ARG A 90 20.64 -11.40 20.26
C ARG A 90 21.34 -11.01 18.95
N ASN A 91 20.76 -10.07 18.21
CA ASN A 91 21.27 -9.58 16.93
C ASN A 91 21.31 -8.04 16.82
N GLU A 92 21.18 -7.32 17.94
CA GLU A 92 21.24 -5.84 17.98
C GLU A 92 22.63 -5.29 17.66
N GLY A 93 23.70 -5.97 18.08
CA GLY A 93 25.08 -5.58 17.77
C GLY A 93 25.32 -5.45 16.26
N PRO A 94 25.03 -6.49 15.46
CA PRO A 94 25.03 -6.41 13.99
C PRO A 94 24.16 -5.28 13.41
N CYS A 95 22.95 -5.03 13.96
CA CYS A 95 22.14 -3.88 13.52
C CYS A 95 22.86 -2.54 13.75
N ALA A 96 23.51 -2.39 14.90
CA ALA A 96 24.26 -1.18 15.24
C ALA A 96 25.45 -0.96 14.30
N ILE A 97 26.12 -2.04 13.86
CA ILE A 97 27.19 -1.97 12.85
C ILE A 97 26.63 -1.47 11.51
N ALA A 98 25.50 -2.01 11.05
CA ALA A 98 24.86 -1.56 9.81
C ALA A 98 24.45 -0.08 9.88
N ILE A 99 23.92 0.37 11.02
CA ILE A 99 23.57 1.79 11.24
C ILE A 99 24.82 2.68 11.16
N GLN A 100 25.92 2.30 11.83
CA GLN A 100 27.17 3.07 11.84
C GLN A 100 27.85 3.13 10.46
N LYS A 101 27.77 2.05 9.69
CA LYS A 101 28.33 1.99 8.33
C LYS A 101 27.44 2.69 7.29
N SER A 102 26.16 2.88 7.59
CA SER A 102 25.25 3.58 6.70
C SER A 102 25.66 5.05 6.56
N SER A 103 25.42 5.64 5.39
CA SER A 103 25.57 7.08 5.17
C SER A 103 24.33 7.88 5.60
N ILE A 104 23.42 7.28 6.38
CA ILE A 104 22.16 7.89 6.79
C ILE A 104 22.39 8.60 8.12
N PRO A 105 21.99 9.88 8.27
CA PRO A 105 22.06 10.58 9.54
C PRO A 105 21.33 9.81 10.65
N ARG A 106 21.88 9.79 11.87
CA ARG A 106 21.31 8.98 12.96
C ARG A 106 19.89 9.42 13.29
N GLU A 107 19.60 10.72 13.22
CA GLU A 107 18.29 11.32 13.44
C GLU A 107 17.22 10.87 12.43
N ASP A 108 17.64 10.37 11.26
CA ASP A 108 16.74 9.84 10.24
C ASP A 108 16.43 8.35 10.41
N ILE A 109 17.04 7.69 11.40
CA ILE A 109 16.84 6.26 11.69
C ILE A 109 16.00 6.10 12.95
N PHE A 110 14.86 5.45 12.82
CA PHE A 110 14.06 4.98 13.95
C PHE A 110 14.49 3.55 14.30
N PHE A 111 15.07 3.34 15.48
CA PHE A 111 15.46 2.00 15.94
C PHE A 111 14.64 1.62 17.16
N THR A 112 13.90 0.51 17.04
CA THR A 112 13.03 0.00 18.10
C THR A 112 13.64 -1.26 18.70
N SER A 113 13.69 -1.35 20.03
CA SER A 113 14.03 -2.57 20.77
C SER A 113 13.04 -2.83 21.89
N LYS A 114 13.11 -4.03 22.48
CA LYS A 114 12.15 -4.57 23.45
C LYS A 114 12.92 -5.25 24.58
N ILE A 115 12.49 -4.99 25.81
CA ILE A 115 13.05 -5.57 27.02
C ILE A 115 12.39 -6.94 27.24
N PRO A 116 13.15 -8.06 27.26
CA PRO A 116 12.61 -9.38 27.54
C PRO A 116 12.32 -9.54 29.04
N LEU A 117 11.45 -10.49 29.38
CA LEU A 117 11.13 -10.84 30.75
C LEU A 117 12.38 -11.21 31.57
N ALA A 118 13.36 -11.88 30.95
CA ALA A 118 14.62 -12.27 31.59
C ALA A 118 15.45 -11.07 32.10
N CYS A 119 15.17 -9.84 31.68
CA CYS A 119 15.85 -8.64 32.20
C CYS A 119 15.25 -8.11 33.51
N LEU A 120 14.12 -8.65 33.97
CA LEU A 120 13.42 -8.18 35.18
C LEU A 120 13.76 -8.99 36.44
N GLU A 121 14.64 -9.99 36.33
CA GLU A 121 15.09 -10.85 37.44
C GLU A 121 16.45 -10.43 38.01
N LEU A 122 16.87 -9.17 37.79
CA LEU A 122 18.07 -8.55 38.37
C LEU A 122 17.74 -7.80 39.67
#